data_AF-A0A1F4F4B2-F1
#
_entry.id   AF-A0A1F4F4B2-F1
#
_cell.length_a   1.000
_cell.length_b   1.000
_cell.length_c   1.000
_cell.angle_alpha   90.00
_cell.angle_beta   90.00
_cell.angle_gamma   90.00
#
_symmetry.space_group_name_H-M   'P 1'
#
loop_
_entity.id
_entity.type
_entity.pdbx_description
1 polymer ?
#
loop_
_entity_poly.entity_id
_entity_poly.type
_entity_poly.pdbx_seq_one_letter_code
_entity_poly.pdbx_strand_id
1 'polypeptide(L)'
;MGHVTSVMSRMVCRQLIAVVLLAAGCASVPGPAPRPGSLATGSARWAYAIAQPSIGAFAQDAQLHAIIGAQVYRDGRLPSNAGDWSFVAWSPGLRQAFQVTVKFDGSSSTMTRSANTAPSQNGQPLAQSWADSTTVFAAAAPYLACGVTHARLANLNLASYAEAPSQSVWGLNFDAGQNQLVKWDGAYVGAQGAPNAPCAANLKSDFLKSDACANLVASGTAYDMDDPAWLINVSDQNRETCAYKFFSGFNMLGYNTMAGNPSLQKPQVAVLQQFQNQRGLPVSTLVTVDGLGQLDSLLVPREIKIAAVAATFPLYGRMQPLHRNDVSKNWVAYIYMLPMSVLPAHLRMGDVETTQCIWGQCLGFLQDANGVDLPCQQGGCYTTDLTVDYRFAGAYFDPRRNHAALPSAAADVGAVLHEYAHYLDAALGSTYPPNPLLGSVATSGFYDISYDMSQAQGACAPRRSTNPQDWITRYGFAGVPGGCMQGKVFIAEEWAEAFSMYVAAGRNFRAAKRRHCAEVQLAEDERVPEHRIRYGSPARRRERLQRRSRL
;
A
#
# COMPACT_ATOMS: atom_id res chain seq x y z
N MET A 1 52.72 -9.99 18.96
CA MET A 1 51.60 -9.97 17.98
C MET A 1 50.46 -10.77 18.58
N GLY A 2 49.31 -10.15 18.90
CA GLY A 2 48.19 -10.87 19.54
C GLY A 2 47.22 -10.06 20.40
N HIS A 3 47.25 -8.71 20.39
CA HIS A 3 46.40 -7.91 21.28
C HIS A 3 45.63 -6.74 20.64
N VAL A 4 45.49 -6.68 19.32
CA VAL A 4 44.80 -5.55 18.65
C VAL A 4 43.40 -5.92 18.11
N THR A 5 43.04 -7.20 17.98
CA THR A 5 41.74 -7.63 17.43
C THR A 5 40.58 -7.66 18.44
N SER A 6 40.84 -7.58 19.75
CA SER A 6 39.77 -7.69 20.78
C SER A 6 39.09 -6.36 21.14
N VAL A 7 39.70 -5.22 20.80
CA VAL A 7 39.19 -3.90 21.23
C VAL A 7 38.16 -3.33 20.24
N MET A 8 38.22 -3.67 18.95
CA MET A 8 37.25 -3.17 17.95
C MET A 8 35.84 -3.79 18.09
N SER A 9 35.71 -5.04 18.55
CA SER A 9 34.38 -5.64 18.83
C SER A 9 33.66 -5.02 20.04
N ARG A 10 34.40 -4.37 20.96
CA ARG A 10 33.82 -3.84 22.21
C ARG A 10 33.21 -2.44 22.09
N MET A 11 33.54 -1.67 21.05
CA MET A 11 33.02 -0.30 20.88
C MET A 11 31.72 -0.19 20.06
N VAL A 12 31.36 -1.21 19.27
CA VAL A 12 30.18 -1.13 18.37
C VAL A 12 28.85 -1.44 19.09
N CYS A 13 28.87 -1.85 20.36
CA CYS A 13 27.69 -2.36 21.08
C CYS A 13 27.13 -1.43 22.18
N ARG A 14 27.67 -0.22 22.36
CA ARG A 14 27.16 0.72 23.38
C ARG A 14 26.82 2.08 22.79
N GLN A 15 25.56 2.23 22.36
CA GLN A 15 24.67 3.32 22.79
C GLN A 15 23.29 3.13 22.16
N LEU A 16 22.28 3.20 23.01
CA LEU A 16 20.87 2.95 22.72
C LEU A 16 20.12 4.21 23.17
N ILE A 17 19.50 4.93 22.23
CA ILE A 17 18.36 5.80 22.54
C ILE A 17 17.25 5.42 21.57
N ALA A 18 16.17 4.89 22.15
CA ALA A 18 14.96 4.52 21.47
C ALA A 18 14.15 5.79 21.15
N VAL A 19 13.91 6.05 19.88
CA VAL A 19 12.77 6.86 19.44
C VAL A 19 11.77 5.88 18.82
N VAL A 20 10.73 5.59 19.60
CA VAL A 20 9.56 4.85 19.13
C VAL A 20 8.75 5.82 18.29
N LEU A 21 8.86 5.70 16.97
CA LEU A 21 7.89 6.28 16.05
C LEU A 21 7.00 5.16 15.53
N LEU A 22 5.72 5.32 15.86
CA LEU A 22 4.57 4.53 15.42
C LEU A 22 4.42 4.62 13.89
N ALA A 23 5.27 3.90 13.15
CA ALA A 23 4.80 3.27 11.93
C ALA A 23 3.95 2.08 12.39
N ALA A 24 2.67 2.36 12.64
CA ALA A 24 1.64 1.33 12.65
C ALA A 24 1.54 0.75 11.23
N GLY A 25 2.55 -0.04 10.84
CA GLY A 25 2.25 -1.28 10.15
C GLY A 25 1.52 -2.11 11.19
N CYS A 26 0.20 -1.93 11.27
CA CYS A 26 -0.65 -2.97 11.82
C CYS A 26 -0.15 -4.27 11.23
N ALA A 27 0.15 -5.25 12.08
CA ALA A 27 0.32 -6.62 11.65
C ALA A 27 -0.74 -6.86 10.58
N SER A 28 -0.33 -7.25 9.38
CA SER A 28 -1.25 -7.60 8.31
C SER A 28 -2.25 -8.55 8.94
N VAL A 29 -3.47 -8.07 9.17
CA VAL A 29 -4.64 -8.94 9.28
C VAL A 29 -4.48 -9.90 8.10
N PRO A 30 -4.55 -11.23 8.29
CA PRO A 30 -4.41 -12.16 7.19
C PRO A 30 -5.20 -11.59 6.01
N GLY A 31 -4.48 -11.23 4.95
CA GLY A 31 -5.12 -10.61 3.81
C GLY A 31 -6.23 -11.57 3.37
N PRO A 32 -7.46 -11.10 3.12
CA PRO A 32 -8.52 -11.96 2.65
C PRO A 32 -8.00 -12.79 1.47
N ALA A 33 -8.27 -14.10 1.50
CA ALA A 33 -7.75 -15.06 0.54
C ALA A 33 -8.04 -14.57 -0.89
N PRO A 34 -7.05 -14.59 -1.81
CA PRO A 34 -7.26 -14.21 -3.20
C PRO A 34 -8.40 -15.02 -3.81
N ARG A 35 -9.41 -14.33 -4.37
CA ARG A 35 -10.48 -14.98 -5.12
C ARG A 35 -9.98 -15.44 -6.49
N PRO A 36 -10.27 -16.67 -6.93
CA PRO A 36 -10.10 -17.06 -8.32
C PRO A 36 -11.26 -16.51 -9.18
N GLY A 37 -10.95 -15.63 -10.15
CA GLY A 37 -11.55 -15.59 -11.50
C GLY A 37 -12.94 -14.97 -11.77
N SER A 38 -12.96 -14.03 -12.72
CA SER A 38 -14.09 -13.45 -13.50
C SER A 38 -14.95 -12.35 -12.85
N LEU A 39 -15.58 -11.49 -13.68
CA LEU A 39 -16.53 -10.45 -13.27
C LEU A 39 -17.78 -10.99 -12.54
N ALA A 40 -17.98 -12.32 -12.51
CA ALA A 40 -19.13 -12.97 -11.86
C ALA A 40 -18.81 -13.54 -10.46
N THR A 41 -17.57 -13.49 -9.96
CA THR A 41 -17.24 -14.08 -8.65
C THR A 41 -18.04 -13.43 -7.52
N GLY A 42 -18.58 -14.25 -6.61
CA GLY A 42 -19.38 -13.79 -5.47
C GLY A 42 -20.86 -13.59 -5.79
N SER A 43 -21.30 -13.73 -7.05
CA SER A 43 -22.73 -13.69 -7.38
C SER A 43 -23.44 -14.99 -6.99
N ALA A 44 -24.78 -14.97 -7.00
CA ALA A 44 -25.59 -16.15 -6.73
C ALA A 44 -25.36 -17.25 -7.79
N ARG A 45 -25.18 -16.89 -9.08
CA ARG A 45 -24.88 -17.88 -10.14
C ARG A 45 -23.51 -18.51 -9.97
N TRP A 46 -22.50 -17.73 -9.59
CA TRP A 46 -21.19 -18.26 -9.26
C TRP A 46 -21.27 -19.28 -8.11
N ALA A 47 -21.94 -18.92 -7.02
CA ALA A 47 -22.09 -19.80 -5.87
C ALA A 47 -22.94 -21.05 -6.21
N TYR A 48 -23.94 -20.92 -7.07
CA TYR A 48 -24.77 -22.04 -7.51
C TYR A 48 -23.96 -23.07 -8.31
N ALA A 49 -23.04 -22.63 -9.17
CA ALA A 49 -22.15 -23.53 -9.90
C ALA A 49 -21.28 -24.39 -8.96
N ILE A 50 -20.88 -23.84 -7.80
CA ILE A 50 -20.15 -24.57 -6.75
C ILE A 50 -21.09 -25.54 -6.01
N ALA A 51 -22.33 -25.15 -5.75
CA ALA A 51 -23.30 -25.96 -5.03
C ALA A 51 -23.88 -27.12 -5.85
N GLN A 52 -24.03 -26.94 -7.17
CA GLN A 52 -24.74 -27.86 -8.07
C GLN A 52 -24.25 -29.32 -7.98
N PRO A 53 -22.93 -29.64 -7.95
CA PRO A 53 -22.48 -31.02 -7.83
C PRO A 53 -22.95 -31.71 -6.54
N SER A 54 -23.00 -30.98 -5.42
CA SER A 54 -23.47 -31.53 -4.15
C SER A 54 -24.98 -31.78 -4.16
N ILE A 55 -25.75 -30.90 -4.80
CA ILE A 55 -27.20 -31.07 -4.96
C ILE A 55 -27.50 -32.30 -5.83
N GLY A 56 -26.79 -32.47 -6.95
CA GLY A 56 -26.96 -33.62 -7.83
C GLY A 56 -26.53 -34.96 -7.20
N ALA A 57 -25.53 -34.93 -6.32
CA ALA A 57 -25.09 -36.11 -5.56
C ALA A 57 -26.07 -36.51 -4.45
N PHE A 58 -26.83 -35.55 -3.89
CA PHE A 58 -27.85 -35.82 -2.88
C PHE A 58 -29.03 -36.63 -3.45
N ALA A 59 -29.61 -36.20 -4.57
CA ALA A 59 -30.63 -36.94 -5.28
C ALA A 59 -30.74 -36.49 -6.74
N GLN A 60 -30.98 -37.43 -7.67
CA GLN A 60 -31.16 -37.12 -9.09
C GLN A 60 -32.43 -36.30 -9.38
N ASP A 61 -33.45 -36.44 -8.54
CA ASP A 61 -34.71 -35.73 -8.63
C ASP A 61 -34.74 -34.44 -7.77
N ALA A 62 -33.60 -34.02 -7.21
CA ALA A 62 -33.52 -32.81 -6.40
C ALA A 62 -33.83 -31.57 -7.24
N GLN A 63 -34.81 -30.79 -6.78
CA GLN A 63 -35.23 -29.53 -7.40
C GLN A 63 -34.80 -28.36 -6.53
N LEU A 64 -34.33 -27.26 -7.12
CA LEU A 64 -33.99 -26.04 -6.37
C LEU A 64 -35.27 -25.31 -5.96
N HIS A 65 -35.44 -25.02 -4.68
CA HIS A 65 -36.64 -24.36 -4.14
C HIS A 65 -36.37 -22.97 -3.57
N ALA A 66 -35.17 -22.67 -3.07
CA ALA A 66 -34.87 -21.33 -2.57
C ALA A 66 -33.40 -20.97 -2.74
N ILE A 67 -33.14 -19.68 -2.88
CA ILE A 67 -31.79 -19.10 -2.84
C ILE A 67 -31.79 -18.02 -1.77
N ILE A 68 -30.86 -18.10 -0.83
CA ILE A 68 -30.77 -17.20 0.32
C ILE A 68 -29.35 -16.63 0.35
N GLY A 69 -29.20 -15.33 0.28
CA GLY A 69 -27.94 -14.62 0.45
C GLY A 69 -27.90 -13.88 1.77
N ALA A 70 -26.81 -14.00 2.51
CA ALA A 70 -26.54 -13.21 3.71
C ALA A 70 -25.33 -12.31 3.46
N GLN A 71 -25.44 -11.04 3.87
CA GLN A 71 -24.37 -10.02 3.69
C GLN A 71 -23.97 -9.90 2.21
N VAL A 72 -24.92 -9.57 1.33
CA VAL A 72 -24.69 -9.39 -0.11
C VAL A 72 -24.55 -7.91 -0.40
N TYR A 73 -23.51 -7.46 -1.09
CA TYR A 73 -23.36 -6.04 -1.40
C TYR A 73 -24.41 -5.50 -2.37
N ARG A 74 -24.50 -4.17 -2.43
CA ARG A 74 -25.42 -3.44 -3.30
C ARG A 74 -25.29 -3.81 -4.78
N ASP A 75 -24.16 -4.34 -5.23
CA ASP A 75 -23.95 -4.81 -6.60
C ASP A 75 -24.37 -6.28 -6.83
N GLY A 76 -24.92 -6.93 -5.80
CA GLY A 76 -25.38 -8.32 -5.86
C GLY A 76 -24.29 -9.37 -5.61
N ARG A 77 -23.08 -8.99 -5.19
CA ARG A 77 -21.98 -9.95 -4.92
C ARG A 77 -21.67 -10.07 -3.43
N LEU A 78 -21.15 -11.22 -3.00
CA LEU A 78 -20.60 -11.38 -1.65
C LEU A 78 -19.34 -10.50 -1.45
N PRO A 79 -19.19 -9.80 -0.31
CA PRO A 79 -17.95 -9.14 0.08
C PRO A 79 -16.77 -10.11 0.09
N SER A 80 -15.55 -9.64 -0.17
CA SER A 80 -14.36 -10.50 -0.27
C SER A 80 -13.97 -11.24 1.02
N ASN A 81 -14.59 -10.90 2.13
CA ASN A 81 -14.25 -11.38 3.48
C ASN A 81 -15.44 -11.85 4.31
N ALA A 82 -16.67 -11.79 3.79
CA ALA A 82 -17.88 -12.11 4.55
C ALA A 82 -19.06 -12.49 3.64
N GLY A 83 -20.09 -13.08 4.25
CA GLY A 83 -21.32 -13.46 3.59
C GLY A 83 -21.30 -14.85 2.96
N ASP A 84 -22.49 -15.29 2.57
CA ASP A 84 -22.73 -16.60 1.99
C ASP A 84 -23.99 -16.62 1.12
N TRP A 85 -24.02 -17.59 0.21
CA TRP A 85 -25.18 -17.99 -0.56
C TRP A 85 -25.58 -19.42 -0.16
N SER A 86 -26.83 -19.60 0.24
CA SER A 86 -27.44 -20.88 0.59
C SER A 86 -28.48 -21.29 -0.47
N PHE A 87 -28.36 -22.51 -0.97
CA PHE A 87 -29.25 -23.11 -1.95
C PHE A 87 -30.02 -24.24 -1.30
N VAL A 88 -31.34 -24.13 -1.25
CA VAL A 88 -32.21 -25.15 -0.65
C VAL A 88 -32.88 -25.94 -1.76
N ALA A 89 -32.50 -27.21 -1.87
CA ALA A 89 -33.08 -28.18 -2.79
C ALA A 89 -34.02 -29.16 -2.05
N TRP A 90 -34.93 -29.79 -2.79
CA TRP A 90 -35.88 -30.78 -2.30
C TRP A 90 -35.94 -31.97 -3.23
N SER A 91 -35.88 -33.19 -2.68
CA SER A 91 -36.12 -34.42 -3.43
C SER A 91 -37.54 -34.93 -3.13
N PRO A 92 -38.44 -34.97 -4.13
CA PRO A 92 -39.75 -35.60 -3.99
C PRO A 92 -39.67 -37.08 -3.61
N GLY A 93 -38.72 -37.82 -4.19
CA GLY A 93 -38.52 -39.25 -3.96
C GLY A 93 -38.01 -39.57 -2.56
N LEU A 94 -37.08 -38.77 -2.03
CA LEU A 94 -36.59 -38.94 -0.66
C LEU A 94 -37.47 -38.27 0.39
N ARG A 95 -38.36 -37.36 -0.02
CA ARG A 95 -39.10 -36.45 0.87
C ARG A 95 -38.17 -35.77 1.87
N GLN A 96 -37.07 -35.22 1.37
CA GLN A 96 -36.04 -34.56 2.18
C GLN A 96 -35.52 -33.29 1.51
N ALA A 97 -35.24 -32.29 2.34
CA ALA A 97 -34.60 -31.05 1.90
C ALA A 97 -33.10 -31.11 2.12
N PHE A 98 -32.35 -30.52 1.21
CA PHE A 98 -30.89 -30.45 1.25
C PHE A 98 -30.45 -29.02 1.02
N GLN A 99 -29.64 -28.48 1.92
CA GLN A 99 -29.09 -27.15 1.82
C GLN A 99 -27.59 -27.22 1.54
N VAL A 100 -27.13 -26.47 0.56
CA VAL A 100 -25.71 -26.22 0.31
C VAL A 100 -25.44 -24.74 0.55
N THR A 101 -24.51 -24.42 1.45
CA THR A 101 -24.10 -23.05 1.76
C THR A 101 -22.70 -22.84 1.24
N VAL A 102 -22.51 -21.82 0.39
CA VAL A 102 -21.25 -21.42 -0.22
C VAL A 102 -20.85 -20.06 0.33
N LYS A 103 -19.68 -20.01 0.98
CA LYS A 103 -19.15 -18.78 1.59
C LYS A 103 -18.41 -17.92 0.57
N PHE A 104 -18.09 -16.69 0.98
CA PHE A 104 -17.34 -15.70 0.20
C PHE A 104 -16.00 -16.16 -0.38
N ASP A 105 -15.38 -17.20 0.20
CA ASP A 105 -14.11 -17.80 -0.22
C ASP A 105 -14.29 -19.01 -1.15
N GLY A 106 -15.54 -19.35 -1.49
CA GLY A 106 -15.89 -20.51 -2.31
C GLY A 106 -15.95 -21.83 -1.54
N SER A 107 -15.63 -21.84 -0.25
CA SER A 107 -15.84 -23.03 0.58
C SER A 107 -17.33 -23.33 0.72
N SER A 108 -17.68 -24.63 0.70
CA SER A 108 -19.07 -25.07 0.81
C SER A 108 -19.28 -25.98 2.02
N SER A 109 -20.50 -25.96 2.54
CA SER A 109 -20.98 -26.85 3.59
C SER A 109 -22.38 -27.32 3.25
N THR A 110 -22.76 -28.51 3.74
CA THR A 110 -24.03 -29.14 3.42
C THR A 110 -24.81 -29.46 4.69
N MET A 111 -26.13 -29.47 4.58
CA MET A 111 -27.04 -29.80 5.67
C MET A 111 -28.29 -30.48 5.11
N THR A 112 -28.59 -31.69 5.58
CA THR A 112 -29.89 -32.32 5.35
C THR A 112 -30.89 -31.77 6.36
N ARG A 113 -32.06 -31.35 5.87
CA ARG A 113 -33.15 -30.81 6.68
C ARG A 113 -34.27 -31.84 6.73
N SER A 114 -34.74 -32.13 7.93
CA SER A 114 -35.99 -32.85 8.16
C SER A 114 -37.15 -31.95 7.72
N ALA A 115 -37.63 -32.19 6.50
CA ALA A 115 -38.81 -31.56 5.95
C ALA A 115 -39.65 -32.67 5.33
N ASN A 116 -40.95 -32.75 5.66
CA ASN A 116 -41.87 -33.75 5.06
C ASN A 116 -42.62 -33.19 3.85
N THR A 117 -42.37 -31.92 3.51
CA THR A 117 -43.00 -31.17 2.42
C THR A 117 -41.95 -30.29 1.74
N ALA A 118 -42.18 -29.94 0.48
CA ALA A 118 -41.31 -29.04 -0.27
C ALA A 118 -41.07 -27.71 0.49
N PRO A 119 -39.82 -27.22 0.58
CA PRO A 119 -39.44 -26.07 1.40
C PRO A 119 -39.78 -24.70 0.78
N SER A 120 -40.71 -24.63 -0.18
CA SER A 120 -41.19 -23.36 -0.71
C SER A 120 -42.64 -23.08 -0.30
N GLN A 121 -42.92 -21.85 0.11
CA GLN A 121 -44.28 -21.47 0.50
C GLN A 121 -45.23 -21.35 -0.73
N ASN A 122 -44.72 -21.31 -1.96
CA ASN A 122 -45.53 -21.43 -3.19
C ASN A 122 -45.59 -22.87 -3.74
N GLY A 123 -44.95 -23.84 -3.09
CA GLY A 123 -44.96 -25.27 -3.46
C GLY A 123 -44.29 -25.63 -4.78
N GLN A 124 -43.72 -24.66 -5.51
CA GLN A 124 -43.13 -24.86 -6.83
C GLN A 124 -41.59 -24.75 -6.79
N PRO A 125 -40.87 -25.51 -7.63
CA PRO A 125 -39.44 -25.35 -7.81
C PRO A 125 -39.13 -24.04 -8.53
N LEU A 126 -37.91 -23.54 -8.34
CA LEU A 126 -37.42 -22.35 -9.02
C LEU A 126 -37.22 -22.62 -10.52
N ALA A 127 -37.65 -21.67 -11.35
CA ALA A 127 -37.42 -21.72 -12.79
C ALA A 127 -35.91 -21.70 -13.08
N GLN A 128 -35.43 -22.57 -13.98
CA GLN A 128 -33.99 -22.65 -14.29
C GLN A 128 -33.39 -21.34 -14.83
N SER A 129 -34.22 -20.48 -15.42
CA SER A 129 -33.88 -19.19 -16.02
C SER A 129 -33.84 -18.00 -15.04
N TRP A 130 -33.74 -18.24 -13.73
CA TRP A 130 -33.64 -17.16 -12.74
C TRP A 130 -32.47 -16.19 -12.99
N ALA A 131 -32.70 -14.90 -12.88
CA ALA A 131 -31.70 -13.85 -13.09
C ALA A 131 -30.64 -13.87 -11.98
N ASP A 132 -29.37 -13.66 -12.34
CA ASP A 132 -28.29 -13.59 -11.36
C ASP A 132 -28.49 -12.43 -10.36
N SER A 133 -27.90 -12.56 -9.17
CA SER A 133 -28.01 -11.56 -8.12
C SER A 133 -27.50 -10.18 -8.55
N THR A 134 -26.52 -10.11 -9.45
CA THR A 134 -26.01 -8.85 -10.00
C THR A 134 -27.07 -8.11 -10.82
N THR A 135 -27.80 -8.81 -11.68
CA THR A 135 -28.94 -8.25 -12.44
C THR A 135 -30.06 -7.81 -11.51
N VAL A 136 -30.39 -8.65 -10.54
CA VAL A 136 -31.46 -8.40 -9.56
C VAL A 136 -31.18 -7.15 -8.73
N PHE A 137 -29.96 -7.02 -8.21
CA PHE A 137 -29.57 -5.86 -7.40
C PHE A 137 -29.46 -4.59 -8.24
N ALA A 138 -29.01 -4.69 -9.50
CA ALA A 138 -29.02 -3.57 -10.43
C ALA A 138 -30.45 -3.03 -10.69
N ALA A 139 -31.45 -3.92 -10.83
CA ALA A 139 -32.84 -3.52 -11.00
C ALA A 139 -33.41 -2.80 -9.76
N ALA A 140 -32.96 -3.17 -8.55
CA ALA A 140 -33.36 -2.53 -7.30
C ALA A 140 -32.59 -1.22 -7.01
N ALA A 141 -31.39 -1.05 -7.57
CA ALA A 141 -30.47 0.03 -7.23
C ALA A 141 -31.07 1.46 -7.25
N PRO A 142 -31.96 1.83 -8.20
CA PRO A 142 -32.58 3.16 -8.25
C PRO A 142 -33.54 3.46 -7.09
N TYR A 143 -34.01 2.43 -6.37
CA TYR A 143 -35.02 2.56 -5.33
C TYR A 143 -34.44 2.44 -3.91
N LEU A 144 -33.13 2.27 -3.80
CA LEU A 144 -32.44 2.14 -2.52
C LEU A 144 -32.28 3.49 -1.82
N ALA A 145 -32.44 3.51 -0.50
CA ALA A 145 -32.18 4.67 0.33
C ALA A 145 -30.68 5.01 0.37
N CYS A 146 -30.36 6.25 0.72
CA CYS A 146 -28.97 6.68 0.84
C CYS A 146 -28.26 6.05 2.02
N GLY A 147 -26.98 5.68 1.80
CA GLY A 147 -26.16 5.00 2.79
C GLY A 147 -26.41 3.50 2.91
N VAL A 148 -27.25 2.91 2.05
CA VAL A 148 -27.38 1.46 1.94
C VAL A 148 -26.08 0.89 1.41
N THR A 149 -25.45 0.00 2.18
CA THR A 149 -24.17 -0.61 1.80
C THR A 149 -24.31 -2.06 1.38
N HIS A 150 -25.23 -2.81 2.00
CA HIS A 150 -25.43 -4.23 1.72
C HIS A 150 -26.87 -4.67 2.02
N ALA A 151 -27.31 -5.71 1.32
CA ALA A 151 -28.43 -6.53 1.74
C ALA A 151 -28.00 -7.42 2.91
N ARG A 152 -28.64 -7.23 4.07
CA ARG A 152 -28.51 -8.15 5.21
C ARG A 152 -29.03 -9.54 4.84
N LEU A 153 -30.10 -9.57 4.04
CA LEU A 153 -30.73 -10.77 3.55
C LEU A 153 -31.25 -10.55 2.12
N ALA A 154 -30.91 -11.43 1.21
CA ALA A 154 -31.54 -11.57 -0.10
C ALA A 154 -32.19 -12.95 -0.16
N ASN A 155 -33.46 -13.05 -0.55
CA ASN A 155 -34.13 -14.34 -0.58
C ASN A 155 -35.03 -14.47 -1.81
N LEU A 156 -34.74 -15.45 -2.66
CA LEU A 156 -35.58 -15.85 -3.77
C LEU A 156 -36.49 -17.01 -3.35
N ASN A 157 -37.78 -16.83 -3.63
CA ASN A 157 -38.87 -17.81 -3.43
C ASN A 157 -39.51 -17.87 -2.03
N LEU A 158 -39.57 -16.75 -1.30
CA LEU A 158 -40.50 -16.57 -0.17
C LEU A 158 -41.94 -16.37 -0.69
N ALA A 159 -42.99 -16.84 0.00
CA ALA A 159 -44.34 -16.70 -0.53
C ALA A 159 -44.85 -15.26 -0.56
N SER A 160 -45.63 -15.04 -1.62
CA SER A 160 -46.70 -14.08 -1.76
C SER A 160 -46.35 -12.66 -1.31
N TYR A 161 -45.54 -12.01 -2.13
CA TYR A 161 -45.62 -10.56 -2.24
C TYR A 161 -46.89 -10.21 -3.02
N ALA A 162 -47.68 -9.27 -2.50
CA ALA A 162 -48.94 -8.85 -3.12
C ALA A 162 -48.72 -8.31 -4.55
N GLU A 163 -47.51 -7.81 -4.81
CA GLU A 163 -47.05 -7.20 -6.05
C GLU A 163 -46.77 -8.22 -7.17
N ALA A 164 -46.62 -9.51 -6.85
CA ALA A 164 -46.38 -10.57 -7.82
C ALA A 164 -47.01 -11.91 -7.36
N PRO A 165 -48.35 -12.02 -7.37
CA PRO A 165 -49.05 -13.21 -6.91
C PRO A 165 -48.65 -14.44 -7.75
N SER A 166 -48.42 -15.55 -7.06
CA SER A 166 -48.06 -16.85 -7.66
C SER A 166 -46.76 -16.87 -8.48
N GLN A 167 -45.87 -15.88 -8.31
CA GLN A 167 -44.55 -15.85 -8.95
C GLN A 167 -43.42 -15.91 -7.91
N SER A 168 -42.26 -16.40 -8.32
CA SER A 168 -41.04 -16.34 -7.52
C SER A 168 -40.47 -14.92 -7.54
N VAL A 169 -40.16 -14.39 -6.36
CA VAL A 169 -39.66 -13.02 -6.16
C VAL A 169 -38.44 -13.05 -5.25
N TRP A 170 -37.47 -12.21 -5.57
CA TRP A 170 -36.39 -11.78 -4.70
C TRP A 170 -36.90 -10.74 -3.71
N GLY A 171 -36.94 -11.10 -2.42
CA GLY A 171 -37.03 -10.15 -1.33
C GLY A 171 -35.63 -9.70 -0.91
N LEU A 172 -35.32 -8.42 -1.08
CA LEU A 172 -34.03 -7.83 -0.72
C LEU A 172 -34.21 -6.93 0.52
N ASN A 173 -33.69 -7.38 1.66
CA ASN A 173 -33.66 -6.62 2.89
C ASN A 173 -32.28 -5.97 3.05
N PHE A 174 -32.26 -4.65 2.92
CA PHE A 174 -31.07 -3.83 3.07
C PHE A 174 -30.83 -3.41 4.52
N ASP A 175 -29.60 -3.00 4.80
CA ASP A 175 -29.19 -2.47 6.10
C ASP A 175 -29.88 -1.16 6.50
N ALA A 176 -30.47 -0.47 5.53
CA ALA A 176 -31.34 0.69 5.71
C ALA A 176 -32.44 0.73 4.63
N GLY A 177 -33.48 1.53 4.87
CA GLY A 177 -34.56 1.74 3.91
C GLY A 177 -35.61 0.62 3.88
N GLN A 178 -36.48 0.67 2.86
CA GLN A 178 -37.52 -0.34 2.66
C GLN A 178 -36.97 -1.58 1.94
N ASN A 179 -37.61 -2.72 2.16
CA ASN A 179 -37.33 -3.93 1.40
C ASN A 179 -37.65 -3.71 -0.08
N GLN A 180 -36.80 -4.23 -0.95
CA GLN A 180 -36.99 -4.17 -2.40
C GLN A 180 -37.44 -5.52 -2.94
N LEU A 181 -38.27 -5.49 -3.98
CA LEU A 181 -38.81 -6.69 -4.61
C LEU A 181 -38.44 -6.72 -6.10
N VAL A 182 -37.92 -7.86 -6.55
CA VAL A 182 -37.53 -8.09 -7.95
C VAL A 182 -38.00 -9.48 -8.35
N LYS A 183 -38.67 -9.63 -9.49
CA LYS A 183 -39.09 -10.93 -10.00
C LYS A 183 -37.90 -11.84 -10.29
N TRP A 184 -38.17 -13.13 -10.35
CA TRP A 184 -37.16 -14.15 -10.68
C TRP A 184 -36.43 -13.89 -12.01
N ASP A 185 -37.03 -13.18 -12.95
CA ASP A 185 -36.46 -12.82 -14.25
C ASP A 185 -35.65 -11.50 -14.25
N GLY A 186 -35.56 -10.81 -13.10
CA GLY A 186 -34.85 -9.55 -12.94
C GLY A 186 -35.72 -8.30 -13.09
N ALA A 187 -37.02 -8.42 -13.37
CA ALA A 187 -37.92 -7.27 -13.44
C ALA A 187 -38.25 -6.72 -12.03
N TYR A 188 -38.00 -5.42 -11.80
CA TYR A 188 -38.33 -4.77 -10.52
C TYR A 188 -39.85 -4.71 -10.30
N VAL A 189 -40.30 -5.05 -9.08
CA VAL A 189 -41.73 -5.07 -8.68
C VAL A 189 -42.00 -4.56 -7.26
N GLY A 190 -41.02 -3.91 -6.63
CA GLY A 190 -41.22 -3.27 -5.33
C GLY A 190 -42.24 -2.14 -5.40
N ALA A 191 -42.68 -1.66 -4.24
CA ALA A 191 -43.60 -0.53 -4.14
C ALA A 191 -43.11 0.62 -5.04
N GLN A 192 -43.92 0.97 -6.05
CA GLN A 192 -43.56 1.94 -7.07
C GLN A 192 -43.59 3.36 -6.48
N GLY A 193 -42.51 3.74 -5.79
CA GLY A 193 -42.14 5.14 -5.63
C GLY A 193 -41.40 5.63 -6.86
N ALA A 194 -41.36 6.95 -7.08
CA ALA A 194 -40.38 7.51 -8.00
C ALA A 194 -38.98 7.01 -7.61
N PRO A 195 -38.08 6.72 -8.58
CA PRO A 195 -36.69 6.40 -8.26
C PRO A 195 -36.15 7.41 -7.26
N ASN A 196 -35.45 6.93 -6.23
CA ASN A 196 -34.78 7.85 -5.33
C ASN A 196 -33.79 8.66 -6.15
N ALA A 197 -33.70 9.96 -5.88
CA ALA A 197 -32.59 10.75 -6.41
C ALA A 197 -31.30 10.00 -6.06
N PRO A 198 -30.37 9.81 -7.01
CA PRO A 198 -29.16 9.08 -6.72
C PRO A 198 -28.46 9.75 -5.54
N CYS A 199 -28.09 8.92 -4.57
CA CYS A 199 -27.51 9.36 -3.32
C CYS A 199 -26.14 9.94 -3.59
N ALA A 200 -26.09 11.26 -3.80
CA ALA A 200 -24.84 12.00 -3.85
C ALA A 200 -24.07 11.75 -2.56
N ALA A 201 -22.92 11.08 -2.66
CA ALA A 201 -21.98 11.07 -1.56
C ALA A 201 -21.50 12.51 -1.34
N ASN A 202 -21.78 13.09 -0.17
CA ASN A 202 -21.18 14.36 0.23
C ASN A 202 -19.70 14.09 0.57
N LEU A 203 -18.85 14.19 -0.45
CA LEU A 203 -17.41 14.02 -0.34
C LEU A 203 -16.84 15.07 0.62
N LYS A 204 -15.98 14.62 1.54
CA LYS A 204 -15.42 15.45 2.61
C LYS A 204 -13.94 15.76 2.40
N SER A 205 -13.21 14.90 1.70
CA SER A 205 -11.79 15.09 1.42
C SER A 205 -11.59 16.34 0.57
N ASP A 206 -10.60 17.17 0.94
CA ASP A 206 -10.25 18.36 0.16
C ASP A 206 -9.78 17.98 -1.25
N PHE A 207 -9.17 16.81 -1.39
CA PHE A 207 -8.71 16.25 -2.65
C PHE A 207 -9.87 15.85 -3.59
N LEU A 208 -10.98 15.32 -3.07
CA LEU A 208 -12.08 14.76 -3.88
C LEU A 208 -13.29 15.68 -4.00
N LYS A 209 -13.60 16.50 -2.99
CA LYS A 209 -14.91 17.19 -2.88
C LYS A 209 -15.23 18.14 -4.02
N SER A 210 -14.21 18.75 -4.63
CA SER A 210 -14.37 19.66 -5.78
C SER A 210 -14.07 19.02 -7.13
N ASP A 211 -13.74 17.73 -7.16
CA ASP A 211 -13.37 17.03 -8.39
C ASP A 211 -14.61 16.64 -9.19
N ALA A 212 -14.66 17.01 -10.47
CA ALA A 212 -15.82 16.75 -11.31
C ALA A 212 -16.11 15.25 -11.46
N CYS A 213 -15.06 14.43 -11.56
CA CYS A 213 -15.23 12.99 -11.74
C CYS A 213 -15.64 12.29 -10.45
N ALA A 214 -15.01 12.65 -9.33
CA ALA A 214 -15.43 12.15 -8.03
C ALA A 214 -16.90 12.50 -7.76
N ASN A 215 -17.34 13.71 -8.13
CA ASN A 215 -18.74 14.11 -7.98
C ASN A 215 -19.71 13.33 -8.90
N LEU A 216 -19.30 12.96 -10.11
CA LEU A 216 -20.10 12.08 -10.99
C LEU A 216 -20.27 10.68 -10.36
N VAL A 217 -19.18 10.09 -9.85
CA VAL A 217 -19.25 8.80 -9.15
C VAL A 217 -20.06 8.92 -7.87
N ALA A 218 -19.88 10.00 -7.10
CA ALA A 218 -20.67 10.29 -5.92
C ALA A 218 -22.16 10.38 -6.24
N SER A 219 -22.54 10.90 -7.41
CA SER A 219 -23.92 10.94 -7.90
C SER A 219 -24.44 9.62 -8.50
N GLY A 220 -23.74 8.51 -8.33
CA GLY A 220 -24.21 7.17 -8.72
C GLY A 220 -23.63 6.60 -10.00
N THR A 221 -22.87 7.38 -10.78
CA THR A 221 -22.29 6.90 -12.05
C THR A 221 -20.93 6.27 -11.80
N ALA A 222 -20.86 4.93 -11.69
CA ALA A 222 -19.59 4.24 -11.52
C ALA A 222 -18.59 4.56 -12.65
N TYR A 223 -17.31 4.62 -12.31
CA TYR A 223 -16.24 4.90 -13.26
C TYR A 223 -15.33 3.67 -13.46
N ASP A 224 -15.02 3.33 -14.72
CA ASP A 224 -14.14 2.20 -15.05
C ASP A 224 -12.66 2.63 -15.05
N MET A 225 -11.86 2.08 -14.15
CA MET A 225 -10.41 2.32 -14.07
C MET A 225 -9.64 1.64 -15.21
N ASP A 226 -10.27 0.72 -15.94
CA ASP A 226 -9.72 0.22 -17.20
C ASP A 226 -9.96 1.21 -18.35
N ASP A 227 -9.61 2.48 -18.11
CA ASP A 227 -9.82 3.57 -19.05
C ASP A 227 -8.91 3.37 -20.28
N PRO A 228 -9.46 3.28 -21.51
CA PRO A 228 -8.66 3.13 -22.72
C PRO A 228 -7.73 4.32 -22.98
N ALA A 229 -8.04 5.49 -22.41
CA ALA A 229 -7.21 6.68 -22.47
C ALA A 229 -6.17 6.76 -21.33
N TRP A 230 -6.04 5.72 -20.48
CA TRP A 230 -5.09 5.69 -19.36
C TRP A 230 -3.65 6.00 -19.76
N LEU A 231 -3.23 5.54 -20.95
CA LEU A 231 -1.90 5.81 -21.48
C LEU A 231 -1.99 6.71 -22.72
N ILE A 232 -1.12 7.72 -22.79
CA ILE A 232 -0.94 8.54 -24.00
C ILE A 232 0.05 7.86 -24.97
N ASN A 233 0.95 7.01 -24.47
CA ASN A 233 1.90 6.21 -25.25
C ASN A 233 2.24 4.88 -24.53
N VAL A 234 3.39 4.27 -24.80
CA VAL A 234 3.76 2.96 -24.20
C VAL A 234 4.02 2.99 -22.68
N SER A 235 4.27 4.15 -22.08
CA SER A 235 4.66 4.25 -20.66
C SER A 235 4.07 5.44 -19.90
N ASP A 236 3.56 6.45 -20.60
CA ASP A 236 3.14 7.71 -19.98
C ASP A 236 1.65 7.71 -19.65
N GLN A 237 1.36 7.85 -18.36
CA GLN A 237 0.01 7.89 -17.82
C GLN A 237 -0.65 9.23 -18.11
N ASN A 238 -1.88 9.19 -18.60
CA ASN A 238 -2.69 10.34 -18.97
C ASN A 238 -3.31 11.00 -17.73
N ARG A 239 -2.83 12.18 -17.37
CA ARG A 239 -3.30 12.90 -16.20
C ARG A 239 -4.70 13.48 -16.36
N GLU A 240 -5.21 13.58 -17.58
CA GLU A 240 -6.56 14.12 -17.84
C GLU A 240 -7.68 13.13 -17.47
N THR A 241 -7.33 11.85 -17.30
CA THR A 241 -8.32 10.82 -16.97
C THR A 241 -8.76 10.88 -15.51
N CYS A 242 -10.02 10.51 -15.29
CA CYS A 242 -10.56 10.20 -13.96
C CYS A 242 -9.77 9.09 -13.26
N ALA A 243 -9.28 8.09 -14.02
CA ALA A 243 -8.45 7.01 -13.50
C ALA A 243 -7.21 7.57 -12.79
N TYR A 244 -6.57 8.59 -13.35
CA TYR A 244 -5.42 9.25 -12.74
C TYR A 244 -5.78 9.92 -11.42
N LYS A 245 -6.95 10.57 -11.32
CA LYS A 245 -7.41 11.18 -10.06
C LYS A 245 -7.54 10.15 -8.94
N PHE A 246 -8.20 9.03 -9.21
CA PHE A 246 -8.36 7.96 -8.22
C PHE A 246 -7.02 7.28 -7.90
N PHE A 247 -6.16 7.09 -8.90
CA PHE A 247 -4.82 6.55 -8.72
C PHE A 247 -3.94 7.44 -7.82
N SER A 248 -4.01 8.76 -7.99
CA SER A 248 -3.43 9.76 -7.09
C SER A 248 -3.99 9.67 -5.68
N GLY A 249 -5.29 9.46 -5.51
CA GLY A 249 -5.91 9.21 -4.21
C GLY A 249 -5.34 7.97 -3.51
N PHE A 250 -5.16 6.87 -4.25
CA PHE A 250 -4.52 5.67 -3.71
C PHE A 250 -3.05 5.90 -3.35
N ASN A 251 -2.31 6.67 -4.15
CA ASN A 251 -0.94 7.08 -3.82
C ASN A 251 -0.91 7.84 -2.49
N MET A 252 -1.81 8.81 -2.27
CA MET A 252 -1.92 9.57 -1.01
C MET A 252 -2.25 8.69 0.22
N LEU A 253 -2.97 7.58 0.01
CA LEU A 253 -3.19 6.56 1.03
C LEU A 253 -1.99 5.63 1.26
N GLY A 254 -0.95 5.72 0.43
CA GLY A 254 0.28 4.93 0.51
C GLY A 254 0.24 3.61 -0.23
N TYR A 255 -0.70 3.40 -1.17
CA TYR A 255 -0.68 2.23 -2.03
C TYR A 255 0.54 2.27 -2.96
N ASN A 256 1.03 1.10 -3.33
CA ASN A 256 2.15 1.00 -4.25
C ASN A 256 1.67 1.28 -5.69
N THR A 257 1.90 2.51 -6.15
CA THR A 257 1.58 2.95 -7.51
C THR A 257 2.76 2.82 -8.48
N MET A 258 3.84 2.15 -8.10
CA MET A 258 5.04 2.03 -8.94
C MET A 258 4.69 1.37 -10.29
N ALA A 259 4.74 2.19 -11.34
CA ALA A 259 4.86 1.78 -12.72
C ALA A 259 6.33 1.45 -12.98
N GLY A 260 6.62 0.23 -13.43
CA GLY A 260 8.00 -0.25 -13.58
C GLY A 260 8.13 -1.78 -13.60
N ASN A 261 7.07 -2.51 -13.26
CA ASN A 261 6.98 -3.91 -13.63
C ASN A 261 6.23 -4.04 -14.97
N PRO A 262 6.91 -4.37 -16.09
CA PRO A 262 6.26 -4.60 -17.37
C PRO A 262 5.20 -5.72 -17.35
N SER A 263 5.14 -6.54 -16.28
CA SER A 263 4.08 -7.53 -16.09
C SER A 263 2.74 -6.94 -15.60
N LEU A 264 2.67 -5.66 -15.22
CA LEU A 264 1.45 -4.97 -14.79
C LEU A 264 0.99 -4.00 -15.89
N GLN A 265 0.27 -4.51 -16.89
CA GLN A 265 -0.26 -3.68 -18.00
C GLN A 265 -1.23 -2.57 -17.53
N LYS A 266 -1.79 -2.67 -16.31
CA LYS A 266 -2.82 -1.77 -15.77
C LYS A 266 -2.67 -1.56 -14.25
N PRO A 267 -1.64 -0.83 -13.77
CA PRO A 267 -1.39 -0.64 -12.34
C PRO A 267 -2.56 0.02 -11.60
N GLN A 268 -3.29 0.89 -12.26
CA GLN A 268 -4.46 1.58 -11.72
C GLN A 268 -5.61 0.62 -11.39
N VAL A 269 -5.82 -0.42 -12.20
CA VAL A 269 -6.79 -1.47 -11.93
C VAL A 269 -6.31 -2.36 -10.79
N ALA A 270 -5.03 -2.75 -10.79
CA ALA A 270 -4.46 -3.59 -9.74
C ALA A 270 -4.55 -2.93 -8.36
N VAL A 271 -4.24 -1.63 -8.27
CA VAL A 271 -4.34 -0.86 -7.01
C VAL A 271 -5.80 -0.70 -6.56
N LEU A 272 -6.73 -0.44 -7.48
CA LEU A 272 -8.16 -0.42 -7.15
C LEU A 272 -8.62 -1.77 -6.58
N GLN A 273 -8.27 -2.87 -7.24
CA GLN A 273 -8.67 -4.22 -6.81
C GLN A 273 -8.05 -4.58 -5.46
N GLN A 274 -6.80 -4.18 -5.23
CA GLN A 274 -6.16 -4.30 -3.91
C GLN A 274 -6.93 -3.52 -2.85
N PHE A 275 -7.29 -2.27 -3.14
CA PHE A 275 -8.09 -1.43 -2.25
C PHE A 275 -9.46 -2.06 -1.96
N GLN A 276 -10.18 -2.47 -2.99
CA GLN A 276 -11.49 -3.12 -2.86
C GLN A 276 -11.40 -4.36 -1.98
N ASN A 277 -10.44 -5.24 -2.26
CA ASN A 277 -10.23 -6.46 -1.49
C ASN A 277 -9.93 -6.17 -0.01
N GLN A 278 -9.08 -5.17 0.28
CA GLN A 278 -8.76 -4.77 1.66
C GLN A 278 -9.93 -4.14 2.41
N ARG A 279 -10.88 -3.54 1.69
CA ARG A 279 -12.09 -2.91 2.25
C ARG A 279 -13.30 -3.83 2.25
N GLY A 280 -13.11 -5.08 1.87
CA GLY A 280 -14.18 -6.05 1.76
C GLY A 280 -15.03 -5.88 0.51
N LEU A 281 -14.87 -4.81 -0.28
CA LEU A 281 -15.69 -4.38 -1.43
C LEU A 281 -15.68 -5.40 -2.59
N PRO A 282 -16.69 -5.38 -3.49
CA PRO A 282 -16.65 -6.18 -4.71
C PRO A 282 -15.42 -5.83 -5.54
N VAL A 283 -14.62 -6.84 -5.88
CA VAL A 283 -13.42 -6.67 -6.70
C VAL A 283 -13.84 -6.56 -8.17
N SER A 284 -13.56 -5.42 -8.79
CA SER A 284 -13.90 -5.10 -10.18
C SER A 284 -12.94 -4.05 -10.74
N THR A 285 -13.18 -3.57 -11.97
CA THR A 285 -12.49 -2.40 -12.51
C THR A 285 -13.19 -1.08 -12.15
N LEU A 286 -14.34 -1.13 -11.45
CA LEU A 286 -15.19 0.02 -11.24
C LEU A 286 -14.94 0.71 -9.89
N VAL A 287 -14.82 2.03 -9.90
CA VAL A 287 -15.02 2.88 -8.72
C VAL A 287 -16.52 3.15 -8.59
N THR A 288 -17.15 2.53 -7.60
CA THR A 288 -18.57 2.74 -7.26
C THR A 288 -18.73 3.82 -6.20
N VAL A 289 -19.97 4.25 -5.92
CA VAL A 289 -20.29 5.16 -4.80
C VAL A 289 -19.68 4.68 -3.48
N ASP A 290 -19.83 3.39 -3.17
CA ASP A 290 -19.32 2.80 -1.94
C ASP A 290 -17.78 2.77 -1.91
N GLY A 291 -17.16 2.43 -3.04
CA GLY A 291 -15.70 2.48 -3.19
C GLY A 291 -15.15 3.89 -3.01
N LEU A 292 -15.80 4.89 -3.61
CA LEU A 292 -15.44 6.29 -3.46
C LEU A 292 -15.65 6.78 -2.03
N GLY A 293 -16.76 6.41 -1.38
CA GLY A 293 -17.03 6.76 0.01
C GLY A 293 -15.97 6.22 0.97
N GLN A 294 -15.50 4.99 0.76
CA GLN A 294 -14.38 4.44 1.52
C GLN A 294 -13.08 5.21 1.26
N LEU A 295 -12.75 5.53 0.01
CA LEU A 295 -11.58 6.31 -0.35
C LEU A 295 -11.60 7.70 0.31
N ASP A 296 -12.71 8.43 0.18
CA ASP A 296 -12.94 9.75 0.79
C ASP A 296 -12.76 9.72 2.32
N SER A 297 -13.39 8.76 2.99
CA SER A 297 -13.32 8.63 4.45
C SER A 297 -11.91 8.39 4.99
N LEU A 298 -11.03 7.77 4.18
CA LEU A 298 -9.65 7.50 4.53
C LEU A 298 -8.73 8.68 4.20
N LEU A 299 -9.05 9.42 3.13
CA LEU A 299 -8.29 10.60 2.74
C LEU A 299 -8.45 11.73 3.76
N VAL A 300 -9.65 11.99 4.29
CA VAL A 300 -9.88 13.07 5.26
C VAL A 300 -8.88 13.07 6.45
N PRO A 301 -8.78 12.00 7.27
CA PRO A 301 -7.82 11.98 8.37
C PRO A 301 -6.36 11.92 7.89
N ARG A 302 -6.12 11.45 6.65
CA ARG A 302 -4.80 11.39 6.05
C ARG A 302 -4.31 12.79 5.66
N GLU A 303 -5.16 13.60 5.03
CA GLU A 303 -4.89 14.98 4.63
C GLU A 303 -4.51 15.86 5.82
N ILE A 304 -5.20 15.73 6.96
CA ILE A 304 -4.89 16.45 8.20
C ILE A 304 -3.46 16.15 8.67
N LYS A 305 -3.07 14.86 8.68
CA LYS A 305 -1.72 14.43 9.09
C LYS A 305 -0.64 14.92 8.12
N ILE A 306 -0.94 14.84 6.82
CA ILE A 306 -0.04 15.30 5.76
C ILE A 306 0.19 16.81 5.90
N ALA A 307 -0.88 17.60 6.05
CA ALA A 307 -0.81 19.06 6.13
C ALA A 307 0.09 19.54 7.28
N ALA A 308 0.02 18.89 8.45
CA ALA A 308 0.84 19.26 9.61
C ALA A 308 2.35 19.14 9.34
N VAL A 309 2.77 18.09 8.62
CA VAL A 309 4.19 17.89 8.26
C VAL A 309 4.57 18.73 7.04
N ALA A 310 3.69 18.82 6.04
CA ALA A 310 3.90 19.60 4.82
C ALA A 310 4.16 21.09 5.09
N ALA A 311 3.50 21.66 6.11
CA ALA A 311 3.71 23.05 6.52
C ALA A 311 5.13 23.36 7.00
N THR A 312 5.93 22.33 7.31
CA THR A 312 7.34 22.48 7.70
C THR A 312 8.30 22.45 6.51
N PHE A 313 7.81 22.21 5.30
CA PHE A 313 8.64 22.16 4.10
C PHE A 313 9.15 23.56 3.74
N PRO A 314 10.48 23.78 3.71
CA PRO A 314 11.07 25.09 3.43
C PRO A 314 10.53 25.81 2.19
N LEU A 315 10.29 25.06 1.11
CA LEU A 315 9.87 25.62 -0.16
C LEU A 315 8.36 25.59 -0.38
N TYR A 316 7.55 25.36 0.66
CA TYR A 316 6.09 25.24 0.55
C TYR A 316 5.44 26.47 -0.12
N GLY A 317 5.87 27.67 0.25
CA GLY A 317 5.40 28.93 -0.35
C GLY A 317 5.84 29.14 -1.80
N ARG A 318 6.84 28.38 -2.28
CA ARG A 318 7.45 28.52 -3.61
C ARG A 318 7.05 27.41 -4.58
N MET A 319 6.26 26.43 -4.17
CA MET A 319 5.84 25.34 -5.06
C MET A 319 4.91 25.86 -6.16
N GLN A 320 5.17 25.43 -7.40
CA GLN A 320 4.27 25.60 -8.54
C GLN A 320 2.89 24.97 -8.26
N PRO A 321 1.82 25.44 -8.92
CA PRO A 321 0.54 24.75 -8.87
C PRO A 321 0.69 23.35 -9.49
N LEU A 322 -0.18 22.43 -9.08
CA LEU A 322 -0.20 21.06 -9.60
C LEU A 322 -1.36 20.88 -10.59
N HIS A 323 -1.29 19.83 -11.41
CA HIS A 323 -2.44 19.45 -12.22
C HIS A 323 -3.63 19.04 -11.32
N ARG A 324 -4.88 19.27 -11.75
CA ARG A 324 -6.09 19.02 -10.94
C ARG A 324 -6.26 17.56 -10.47
N ASN A 325 -5.70 16.62 -11.24
CA ASN A 325 -5.75 15.18 -10.98
C ASN A 325 -4.48 14.64 -10.30
N ASP A 326 -3.44 15.47 -10.14
CA ASP A 326 -2.26 15.11 -9.35
C ASP A 326 -2.64 15.05 -7.86
N VAL A 327 -1.82 14.32 -7.10
CA VAL A 327 -1.78 14.36 -5.63
C VAL A 327 -1.76 15.80 -5.10
N SER A 328 -2.20 16.00 -3.85
CA SER A 328 -2.23 17.35 -3.26
C SER A 328 -0.83 17.98 -3.12
N LYS A 329 -0.75 19.32 -3.13
CA LYS A 329 0.47 20.08 -2.82
C LYS A 329 1.07 19.69 -1.46
N ASN A 330 0.21 19.46 -0.47
CA ASN A 330 0.61 18.97 0.85
C ASN A 330 1.30 17.61 0.76
N TRP A 331 0.82 16.72 -0.10
CA TRP A 331 1.42 15.40 -0.27
C TRP A 331 2.83 15.47 -0.84
N VAL A 332 3.05 16.29 -1.88
CA VAL A 332 4.40 16.49 -2.44
C VAL A 332 5.36 17.01 -1.36
N ALA A 333 5.00 18.07 -0.63
CA ALA A 333 5.82 18.59 0.47
C ALA A 333 6.04 17.58 1.60
N TYR A 334 5.04 16.75 1.90
CA TYR A 334 5.11 15.69 2.89
C TYR A 334 6.17 14.62 2.55
N ILE A 335 6.32 14.26 1.27
CA ILE A 335 7.32 13.29 0.81
C ILE A 335 8.75 13.75 1.16
N TYR A 336 9.03 15.05 1.06
CA TYR A 336 10.35 15.60 1.43
C TYR A 336 10.55 15.70 2.93
N MET A 337 9.51 16.06 3.70
CA MET A 337 9.67 16.39 5.11
C MET A 337 9.44 15.23 6.06
N LEU A 338 8.63 14.24 5.69
CA LEU A 338 8.44 13.05 6.52
C LEU A 338 9.79 12.37 6.84
N PRO A 339 10.69 12.12 5.86
CA PRO A 339 11.98 11.49 6.16
C PRO A 339 12.87 12.38 7.03
N MET A 340 12.82 13.70 6.87
CA MET A 340 13.59 14.62 7.71
C MET A 340 13.13 14.59 9.17
N SER A 341 11.85 14.31 9.43
CA SER A 341 11.32 14.22 10.79
C SER A 341 11.96 13.10 11.64
N VAL A 342 12.47 12.05 10.98
CA VAL A 342 13.14 10.91 11.66
C VAL A 342 14.66 11.07 11.78
N LEU A 343 15.25 12.05 11.11
CA LEU A 343 16.68 12.35 11.21
C LEU A 343 16.99 13.14 12.49
N PRO A 344 18.21 13.00 13.05
CA PRO A 344 18.74 13.91 14.06
C PRO A 344 18.63 15.36 13.61
N ALA A 345 18.31 16.28 14.52
CA ALA A 345 18.02 17.68 14.16
C ALA A 345 19.14 18.36 13.35
N HIS A 346 20.40 18.02 13.61
CA HIS A 346 21.57 18.56 12.92
C HIS A 346 21.83 17.94 11.54
N LEU A 347 21.02 16.96 11.10
CA LEU A 347 21.05 16.34 9.77
C LEU A 347 19.74 16.59 9.00
N ARG A 348 18.92 17.54 9.45
CA ARG A 348 17.65 17.86 8.76
C ARG A 348 17.93 18.96 7.75
N MET A 349 17.31 18.84 6.57
CA MET A 349 17.35 19.90 5.57
C MET A 349 16.74 21.20 6.12
N GLY A 350 17.49 22.29 6.04
CA GLY A 350 16.97 23.65 6.10
C GLY A 350 16.66 24.17 4.69
N ASP A 351 16.51 25.49 4.56
CA ASP A 351 16.14 26.13 3.29
C ASP A 351 17.23 25.93 2.22
N VAL A 352 18.50 26.09 2.58
CA VAL A 352 19.63 25.96 1.66
C VAL A 352 19.80 24.52 1.22
N GLU A 353 19.77 23.57 2.16
CA GLU A 353 19.92 22.15 1.87
C GLU A 353 18.76 21.65 1.00
N THR A 354 17.53 22.08 1.28
CA THR A 354 16.36 21.70 0.48
C THR A 354 16.49 22.18 -0.96
N THR A 355 16.88 23.44 -1.15
CA THR A 355 17.09 24.05 -2.47
C THR A 355 18.21 23.33 -3.24
N GLN A 356 19.33 23.03 -2.60
CA GLN A 356 20.44 22.31 -3.23
C GLN A 356 20.10 20.86 -3.55
N CYS A 357 19.41 20.16 -2.64
CA CYS A 357 18.92 18.80 -2.84
C CYS A 357 18.05 18.74 -4.10
N ILE A 358 17.02 19.59 -4.18
CA ILE A 358 16.09 19.64 -5.32
C ILE A 358 16.79 20.01 -6.62
N TRP A 359 17.72 20.96 -6.59
CA TRP A 359 18.48 21.32 -7.79
C TRP A 359 19.40 20.18 -8.24
N GLY A 360 20.02 19.50 -7.28
CA GLY A 360 21.01 18.44 -7.51
C GLY A 360 20.38 17.21 -8.13
N GLN A 361 19.30 16.68 -7.55
CA GLN A 361 18.50 15.55 -8.09
C GLN A 361 17.29 15.13 -7.24
N CYS A 362 17.00 15.78 -6.10
CA CYS A 362 15.89 15.37 -5.22
C CYS A 362 14.51 15.64 -5.85
N LEU A 363 14.05 14.70 -6.68
CA LEU A 363 12.69 14.55 -7.23
C LEU A 363 11.99 15.84 -7.64
N GLY A 364 12.70 16.77 -8.26
CA GLY A 364 12.12 18.00 -8.77
C GLY A 364 13.14 18.88 -9.44
N PHE A 365 12.67 20.09 -9.74
CA PHE A 365 13.42 21.10 -10.47
C PHE A 365 13.13 22.46 -9.87
N LEU A 366 14.12 23.35 -9.95
CA LEU A 366 13.89 24.78 -9.71
C LEU A 366 13.70 25.49 -11.04
N GLN A 367 12.60 26.20 -11.13
CA GLN A 367 12.17 26.90 -12.33
C GLN A 367 11.90 28.36 -12.02
N ASP A 368 11.88 29.20 -13.04
CA ASP A 368 11.34 30.55 -12.91
C ASP A 368 9.79 30.53 -12.83
N ALA A 369 9.17 31.71 -12.73
CA ALA A 369 7.71 31.85 -12.68
C ALA A 369 7.00 31.35 -13.97
N ASN A 370 7.69 31.30 -15.11
CA ASN A 370 7.19 30.76 -16.37
C ASN A 370 7.42 29.24 -16.50
N GLY A 371 8.07 28.66 -15.49
CA GLY A 371 8.45 27.26 -15.41
C GLY A 371 9.62 26.90 -16.33
N VAL A 372 10.45 27.87 -16.72
CA VAL A 372 11.72 27.60 -17.40
C VAL A 372 12.72 27.15 -16.35
N ASP A 373 13.36 26.00 -16.59
CA ASP A 373 14.42 25.52 -15.71
C ASP A 373 15.53 26.57 -15.61
N LEU A 374 15.93 26.91 -14.39
CA LEU A 374 16.92 27.94 -14.19
C LEU A 374 18.30 27.47 -14.72
N PRO A 375 19.00 28.29 -15.52
CA PRO A 375 20.21 27.85 -16.21
C PRO A 375 21.34 27.55 -15.22
N CYS A 376 22.09 26.47 -15.45
CA CYS A 376 23.38 26.27 -14.81
C CYS A 376 24.32 27.40 -15.22
N GLN A 377 24.75 28.24 -14.26
CA GLN A 377 25.78 29.22 -14.53
C GLN A 377 27.14 28.53 -14.75
N GLN A 378 27.92 29.03 -15.70
CA GLN A 378 29.25 28.51 -16.03
C GLN A 378 30.16 28.58 -14.79
N GLY A 379 30.40 27.44 -14.15
CA GLY A 379 31.18 27.34 -12.91
C GLY A 379 30.57 26.43 -11.85
N GLY A 380 29.29 26.05 -12.00
CA GLY A 380 28.62 25.08 -11.12
C GLY A 380 27.12 25.32 -11.00
N CYS A 381 26.35 24.23 -10.98
CA CYS A 381 24.88 24.24 -10.91
C CYS A 381 24.37 24.45 -9.46
N TYR A 382 24.90 25.42 -8.70
CA TYR A 382 24.54 25.58 -7.29
C TYR A 382 24.31 27.05 -6.94
N THR A 383 23.05 27.42 -6.69
CA THR A 383 22.75 28.68 -6.01
C THR A 383 22.36 28.41 -4.55
N THR A 384 23.10 29.01 -3.62
CA THR A 384 22.69 29.16 -2.22
C THR A 384 21.87 30.44 -2.02
N ASP A 385 21.71 31.24 -3.08
CA ASP A 385 21.04 32.52 -3.02
C ASP A 385 19.52 32.33 -3.02
N LEU A 386 18.97 32.29 -1.80
CA LEU A 386 17.54 32.21 -1.55
C LEU A 386 16.78 33.48 -2.00
N THR A 387 17.48 34.55 -2.40
CA THR A 387 16.86 35.78 -2.89
C THR A 387 16.42 35.69 -4.35
N VAL A 388 16.92 34.70 -5.11
CA VAL A 388 16.45 34.43 -6.47
C VAL A 388 14.97 34.01 -6.41
N ASP A 389 14.14 34.58 -7.30
CA ASP A 389 12.74 34.20 -7.45
C ASP A 389 12.62 32.89 -8.25
N TYR A 390 12.86 31.78 -7.56
CA TYR A 390 12.64 30.43 -8.08
C TYR A 390 11.37 29.80 -7.51
N ARG A 391 10.86 28.84 -8.28
CA ARG A 391 9.71 28.00 -7.97
C ARG A 391 10.12 26.55 -7.95
N PHE A 392 9.54 25.80 -7.02
CA PHE A 392 9.73 24.36 -6.95
C PHE A 392 8.67 23.65 -7.80
N ALA A 393 9.11 22.83 -8.75
CA ALA A 393 8.27 21.88 -9.46
C ALA A 393 8.71 20.45 -9.10
N GLY A 394 7.80 19.62 -8.59
CA GLY A 394 8.10 18.21 -8.37
C GLY A 394 8.30 17.48 -9.70
N ALA A 395 9.19 16.49 -9.76
CA ALA A 395 9.69 15.91 -11.00
C ALA A 395 8.58 15.37 -11.92
N TYR A 396 7.53 14.80 -11.33
CA TYR A 396 6.38 14.24 -12.02
C TYR A 396 5.14 15.12 -11.96
N PHE A 397 5.24 16.31 -11.37
CA PHE A 397 4.08 17.15 -11.04
C PHE A 397 4.11 18.51 -11.73
N ASP A 398 4.85 18.64 -12.84
CA ASP A 398 4.77 19.82 -13.70
C ASP A 398 3.33 19.95 -14.22
N PRO A 399 2.61 21.04 -13.90
CA PRO A 399 1.21 21.24 -14.30
C PRO A 399 1.04 21.45 -15.80
N ARG A 400 2.13 21.73 -16.53
CA ARG A 400 2.11 21.97 -17.98
C ARG A 400 2.20 20.69 -18.80
N ARG A 401 2.49 19.56 -18.15
CA ARG A 401 2.54 18.25 -18.79
C ARG A 401 1.22 17.51 -18.54
N ASN A 402 0.58 17.08 -19.61
CA ASN A 402 -0.65 16.28 -19.56
C ASN A 402 -0.39 14.79 -19.23
N HIS A 403 0.88 14.40 -19.06
CA HIS A 403 1.28 13.04 -18.73
C HIS A 403 2.37 13.02 -17.66
N ALA A 404 2.34 12.01 -16.78
CA ALA A 404 3.52 11.53 -16.05
C ALA A 404 3.23 10.21 -15.35
N ALA A 405 4.28 9.42 -15.15
CA ALA A 405 4.27 8.36 -14.17
C ALA A 405 3.97 8.91 -12.77
N LEU A 406 3.26 8.11 -11.96
CA LEU A 406 3.07 8.35 -10.53
C LEU A 406 3.73 7.25 -9.70
N PRO A 407 5.04 7.36 -9.40
CA PRO A 407 5.72 6.39 -8.55
C PRO A 407 5.09 6.28 -7.17
N SER A 408 5.31 5.15 -6.50
CA SER A 408 4.85 4.99 -5.13
C SER A 408 5.59 5.96 -4.20
N ALA A 409 4.90 6.48 -3.18
CA ALA A 409 5.53 7.33 -2.16
C ALA A 409 6.75 6.70 -1.47
N ALA A 410 6.81 5.37 -1.37
CA ALA A 410 7.98 4.69 -0.81
C ALA A 410 9.22 4.84 -1.71
N ALA A 411 9.04 4.77 -3.03
CA ALA A 411 10.10 5.03 -4.00
C ALA A 411 10.54 6.49 -3.91
N ASP A 412 9.59 7.41 -3.84
CA ASP A 412 9.91 8.84 -3.78
C ASP A 412 10.67 9.21 -2.49
N VAL A 413 10.22 8.72 -1.34
CA VAL A 413 10.94 8.87 -0.06
C VAL A 413 12.35 8.28 -0.14
N GLY A 414 12.49 7.11 -0.77
CA GLY A 414 13.78 6.46 -0.96
C GLY A 414 14.73 7.31 -1.81
N ALA A 415 14.24 7.89 -2.90
CA ALA A 415 15.02 8.78 -3.76
C ALA A 415 15.38 10.09 -3.05
N VAL A 416 14.47 10.75 -2.33
CA VAL A 416 14.82 11.97 -1.56
C VAL A 416 15.93 11.68 -0.54
N LEU A 417 15.84 10.56 0.19
CA LEU A 417 16.87 10.18 1.15
C LEU A 417 18.20 9.83 0.48
N HIS A 418 18.15 9.13 -0.67
CA HIS A 418 19.32 8.79 -1.45
C HIS A 418 20.05 10.06 -1.90
N GLU A 419 19.34 10.97 -2.57
CA GLU A 419 19.94 12.18 -3.12
C GLU A 419 20.45 13.13 -2.02
N TYR A 420 19.73 13.22 -0.90
CA TYR A 420 20.19 13.99 0.24
C TYR A 420 21.42 13.37 0.94
N ALA A 421 21.61 12.06 0.86
CA ALA A 421 22.80 11.42 1.42
C ALA A 421 24.09 11.84 0.69
N HIS A 422 24.02 12.08 -0.63
CA HIS A 422 25.13 12.65 -1.40
C HIS A 422 25.53 14.03 -0.88
N TYR A 423 24.56 14.85 -0.43
CA TYR A 423 24.85 16.13 0.22
C TYR A 423 25.58 15.96 1.56
N LEU A 424 25.22 14.94 2.34
CA LEU A 424 25.82 14.66 3.65
C LEU A 424 27.22 14.02 3.58
N ASP A 425 27.67 13.56 2.42
CA ASP A 425 28.91 12.81 2.27
C ASP A 425 30.16 13.69 2.40
N ALA A 426 30.84 13.60 3.55
CA ALA A 426 32.04 14.40 3.80
C ALA A 426 33.28 13.91 3.03
N ALA A 427 33.36 12.64 2.63
CA ALA A 427 34.57 12.08 2.03
C ALA A 427 34.79 12.55 0.59
N LEU A 428 33.72 12.95 -0.09
CA LEU A 428 33.82 13.50 -1.44
C LEU A 428 34.15 14.99 -1.46
N GLY A 429 34.11 15.65 -0.28
CA GLY A 429 33.90 17.08 -0.19
C GLY A 429 32.54 17.42 -0.79
N SER A 430 31.74 18.25 -0.15
CA SER A 430 30.54 18.72 -0.85
C SER A 430 31.01 19.41 -2.14
N THR A 431 30.65 18.87 -3.30
CA THR A 431 30.70 19.61 -4.58
C THR A 431 29.88 20.89 -4.51
N TYR A 432 29.08 21.02 -3.46
CA TYR A 432 28.26 22.13 -3.04
C TYR A 432 29.07 23.17 -2.22
N PRO A 433 28.86 24.48 -2.45
CA PRO A 433 29.72 25.55 -1.94
C PRO A 433 29.85 25.59 -0.40
N PRO A 434 30.94 26.19 0.13
CA PRO A 434 31.35 26.04 1.52
C PRO A 434 30.65 27.06 2.43
N ASN A 435 29.40 26.79 2.84
CA ASN A 435 28.82 27.09 4.16
C ASN A 435 27.28 27.29 4.11
N PRO A 436 26.59 27.01 5.24
CA PRO A 436 26.98 26.14 6.34
C PRO A 436 26.40 24.75 6.10
N LEU A 437 27.24 23.71 6.12
CA LEU A 437 26.76 22.34 6.25
C LEU A 437 25.99 22.25 7.58
N LEU A 438 24.65 22.21 7.56
CA LEU A 438 23.92 21.63 8.69
C LEU A 438 24.21 20.12 8.69
N GLY A 439 25.37 19.78 9.25
CA GLY A 439 25.86 18.42 9.38
C GLY A 439 26.54 17.87 8.13
N SER A 440 27.58 17.08 8.36
CA SER A 440 28.15 16.15 7.38
C SER A 440 28.48 14.85 8.09
N VAL A 441 28.49 13.75 7.35
CA VAL A 441 28.81 12.43 7.87
C VAL A 441 30.20 12.06 7.39
N ALA A 442 31.10 11.75 8.34
CA ALA A 442 32.41 11.21 8.01
C ALA A 442 32.26 9.78 7.48
N THR A 443 32.26 9.65 6.16
CA THR A 443 32.01 8.40 5.39
C THR A 443 33.29 7.68 4.97
N SER A 444 34.48 8.23 5.23
CA SER A 444 35.75 7.60 4.85
C SER A 444 35.88 6.17 5.40
N GLY A 445 35.57 5.98 6.68
CA GLY A 445 35.56 4.66 7.31
C GLY A 445 34.45 3.72 6.81
N PHE A 446 33.36 4.27 6.26
CA PHE A 446 32.32 3.46 5.60
C PHE A 446 32.86 2.93 4.25
N TYR A 447 33.48 3.79 3.44
CA TYR A 447 34.05 3.38 2.16
C TYR A 447 35.21 2.41 2.29
N ASP A 448 36.02 2.54 3.33
CA ASP A 448 37.14 1.62 3.61
C ASP A 448 36.69 0.16 3.82
N ILE A 449 35.40 -0.10 4.03
CA ILE A 449 34.85 -1.46 4.11
C ILE A 449 34.91 -2.13 2.73
N SER A 450 34.43 -1.44 1.68
CA SER A 450 34.23 -1.99 0.34
C SER A 450 35.33 -1.60 -0.65
N TYR A 451 36.01 -0.50 -0.39
CA TYR A 451 36.94 0.15 -1.31
C TYR A 451 38.34 0.33 -0.71
N ASP A 452 39.35 0.31 -1.57
CA ASP A 452 40.70 0.73 -1.21
C ASP A 452 40.83 2.23 -1.44
N MET A 453 40.49 3.00 -0.39
CA MET A 453 40.51 4.47 -0.43
C MET A 453 41.92 5.05 -0.57
N SER A 454 42.98 4.26 -0.33
CA SER A 454 44.36 4.70 -0.57
C SER A 454 44.65 4.92 -2.06
N GLN A 455 43.86 4.29 -2.94
CA GLN A 455 43.95 4.41 -4.39
C GLN A 455 42.81 5.26 -4.98
N ALA A 456 42.03 5.95 -4.14
CA ALA A 456 40.95 6.80 -4.59
C ALA A 456 41.46 7.98 -5.43
N GLN A 457 40.68 8.38 -6.43
CA GLN A 457 40.87 9.60 -7.22
C GLN A 457 39.52 10.30 -7.32
N GLY A 458 39.32 11.35 -6.52
CA GLY A 458 37.99 11.91 -6.29
C GLY A 458 37.03 10.84 -5.75
N ALA A 459 35.83 10.74 -6.34
CA ALA A 459 34.81 9.76 -5.98
C ALA A 459 35.03 8.35 -6.59
N CYS A 460 36.18 8.09 -7.22
CA CYS A 460 36.48 6.82 -7.87
C CYS A 460 37.52 6.02 -7.08
N ALA A 461 37.18 4.82 -6.63
CA ALA A 461 38.10 3.93 -5.92
C ALA A 461 37.99 2.47 -6.42
N PRO A 462 39.09 1.68 -6.37
CA PRO A 462 39.01 0.26 -6.66
C PRO A 462 38.32 -0.49 -5.51
N ARG A 463 37.56 -1.52 -5.86
CA ARG A 463 36.99 -2.45 -4.87
C ARG A 463 38.10 -3.25 -4.21
N ARG A 464 37.98 -3.50 -2.91
CA ARG A 464 38.88 -4.43 -2.20
C ARG A 464 38.76 -5.87 -2.70
N SER A 465 37.60 -6.22 -3.26
CA SER A 465 37.32 -7.55 -3.79
C SER A 465 36.39 -7.50 -4.99
N THR A 466 36.73 -8.28 -6.02
CA THR A 466 35.91 -8.55 -7.20
C THR A 466 35.35 -9.97 -7.21
N ASN A 467 35.63 -10.77 -6.18
CA ASN A 467 35.16 -12.14 -6.07
C ASN A 467 33.66 -12.14 -5.70
N PRO A 468 32.74 -12.63 -6.55
CA PRO A 468 31.30 -12.64 -6.26
C PRO A 468 30.91 -13.53 -5.06
N GLN A 469 31.83 -14.37 -4.56
CA GLN A 469 31.64 -15.16 -3.35
C GLN A 469 32.02 -14.40 -2.07
N ASP A 470 32.73 -13.28 -2.18
CA ASP A 470 33.10 -12.45 -1.05
C ASP A 470 31.90 -11.63 -0.56
N TRP A 471 31.77 -11.50 0.76
CA TRP A 471 30.68 -10.76 1.37
C TRP A 471 30.72 -9.28 0.99
N ILE A 472 31.92 -8.72 0.78
CA ILE A 472 32.12 -7.34 0.32
C ILE A 472 31.48 -7.14 -1.06
N THR A 473 31.76 -8.04 -2.01
CA THR A 473 31.22 -7.98 -3.37
C THR A 473 29.73 -8.33 -3.43
N ARG A 474 29.22 -9.10 -2.45
CA ARG A 474 27.79 -9.43 -2.31
C ARG A 474 26.95 -8.31 -1.69
N TYR A 475 27.53 -7.51 -0.80
CA TYR A 475 26.84 -6.38 -0.13
C TYR A 475 27.05 -5.04 -0.85
N GLY A 476 28.22 -4.83 -1.46
CA GLY A 476 28.48 -3.63 -2.23
C GLY A 476 27.55 -3.55 -3.43
N PHE A 477 26.71 -2.51 -3.46
CA PHE A 477 25.89 -2.19 -4.63
C PHE A 477 26.78 -2.16 -5.87
N ALA A 478 26.30 -2.65 -7.01
CA ALA A 478 27.03 -2.58 -8.27
C ALA A 478 27.20 -1.10 -8.63
N GLY A 479 28.29 -0.48 -8.16
CA GLY A 479 28.63 0.90 -8.45
C GLY A 479 28.50 1.11 -9.96
N VAL A 480 27.76 2.15 -10.33
CA VAL A 480 27.51 2.45 -11.74
C VAL A 480 28.88 2.68 -12.38
N PRO A 481 29.22 2.05 -13.53
CA PRO A 481 30.49 2.27 -14.24
C PRO A 481 30.71 3.70 -14.74
N GLY A 482 29.89 4.66 -14.34
CA GLY A 482 29.86 6.02 -14.88
C GLY A 482 31.11 6.80 -14.51
N GLY A 483 31.91 7.15 -15.52
CA GLY A 483 32.95 8.19 -15.43
C GLY A 483 34.27 7.83 -14.74
N CYS A 484 34.38 6.67 -14.09
CA CYS A 484 35.63 6.25 -13.45
C CYS A 484 36.58 5.54 -14.43
N MET A 485 37.89 5.71 -14.23
CA MET A 485 38.91 4.98 -14.98
C MET A 485 38.83 3.47 -14.74
N GLN A 486 39.33 2.68 -15.71
CA GLN A 486 39.32 1.23 -15.66
C GLN A 486 39.86 0.68 -14.33
N GLY A 487 39.11 -0.24 -13.71
CA GLY A 487 39.44 -0.85 -12.43
C GLY A 487 38.93 -0.10 -11.20
N LYS A 488 38.28 1.06 -11.36
CA LYS A 488 37.64 1.82 -10.27
C LYS A 488 36.13 1.93 -10.50
N VAL A 489 35.41 2.18 -9.42
CA VAL A 489 33.96 2.44 -9.45
C VAL A 489 33.64 3.71 -8.67
N PHE A 490 32.50 4.31 -9.01
CA PHE A 490 32.00 5.50 -8.33
C PHE A 490 31.39 5.08 -6.97
N ILE A 491 31.95 5.60 -5.88
CA ILE A 491 31.66 5.12 -4.52
C ILE A 491 30.44 5.78 -3.88
N ALA A 492 30.06 6.98 -4.34
CA ALA A 492 29.03 7.81 -3.69
C ALA A 492 27.68 7.10 -3.57
N GLU A 493 27.28 6.38 -4.62
CA GLU A 493 26.01 5.64 -4.68
C GLU A 493 25.88 4.60 -3.58
N GLU A 494 26.99 3.98 -3.13
CA GLU A 494 26.92 2.97 -2.08
C GLU A 494 26.53 3.57 -0.73
N TRP A 495 27.04 4.76 -0.42
CA TRP A 495 26.63 5.48 0.78
C TRP A 495 25.17 5.93 0.68
N ALA A 496 24.78 6.49 -0.46
CA ALA A 496 23.44 7.02 -0.65
C ALA A 496 22.35 5.95 -0.55
N GLU A 497 22.57 4.80 -1.19
CA GLU A 497 21.70 3.63 -1.06
C GLU A 497 21.65 3.11 0.37
N ALA A 498 22.81 2.92 1.01
CA ALA A 498 22.88 2.42 2.38
C ALA A 498 22.19 3.35 3.38
N PHE A 499 22.36 4.67 3.22
CA PHE A 499 21.69 5.68 4.04
C PHE A 499 20.18 5.63 3.86
N SER A 500 19.70 5.65 2.61
CA SER A 500 18.28 5.61 2.29
C SER A 500 17.62 4.36 2.87
N MET A 501 18.23 3.18 2.65
CA MET A 501 17.75 1.92 3.22
C MET A 501 17.79 1.91 4.74
N TYR A 502 18.84 2.46 5.37
CA TYR A 502 18.95 2.50 6.83
C TYR A 502 17.87 3.39 7.45
N VAL A 503 17.51 4.51 6.82
CA VAL A 503 16.46 5.39 7.32
C VAL A 503 15.08 4.79 7.06
N ALA A 504 14.78 4.38 5.82
CA ALA A 504 13.48 3.87 5.41
C ALA A 504 13.15 2.47 5.96
N ALA A 505 14.12 1.55 5.95
CA ALA A 505 13.97 0.15 6.37
C ALA A 505 14.67 -0.19 7.69
N GLY A 506 15.21 0.81 8.40
CA GLY A 506 16.09 0.64 9.56
C GLY A 506 15.56 -0.22 10.69
N ARG A 507 14.23 -0.36 10.86
CA ARG A 507 13.66 -1.28 11.85
C ARG A 507 14.03 -2.73 11.54
N ASN A 508 14.01 -3.12 10.26
CA ASN A 508 14.36 -4.47 9.80
C ASN A 508 15.86 -4.69 9.89
N PHE A 509 16.69 -3.71 9.51
CA PHE A 509 18.14 -3.77 9.70
C PHE A 509 18.55 -3.83 11.18
N ARG A 510 17.94 -3.01 12.05
CA ARG A 510 18.18 -3.05 13.50
C ARG A 510 17.68 -4.34 14.14
N ALA A 511 16.67 -5.01 13.56
CA ALA A 511 16.22 -6.32 14.01
C ALA A 511 17.16 -7.44 13.54
N ALA A 512 17.60 -7.40 12.27
CA ALA A 512 18.58 -8.33 11.71
C ALA A 512 19.93 -8.23 12.42
N LYS A 513 20.44 -7.01 12.66
CA LYS A 513 21.65 -6.77 13.45
C LYS A 513 21.52 -7.33 14.86
N ARG A 514 20.36 -7.16 15.52
CA ARG A 514 20.12 -7.73 16.86
C ARG A 514 20.14 -9.25 16.86
N ARG A 515 19.56 -9.90 15.85
CA ARG A 515 19.63 -11.37 15.68
C ARG A 515 21.06 -11.84 15.43
N HIS A 516 21.78 -11.17 14.52
CA HIS A 516 23.16 -11.51 14.22
C HIS A 516 24.11 -11.31 15.41
N CYS A 517 23.95 -10.22 16.18
CA CYS A 517 24.72 -10.02 17.42
C CYS A 517 24.40 -11.08 18.48
N ALA A 518 23.15 -11.55 18.58
CA ALA A 518 22.77 -12.63 19.48
C ALA A 518 23.37 -13.98 19.03
N GLU A 519 23.39 -14.26 17.73
CA GLU A 519 24.02 -15.46 17.15
C GLU A 519 25.54 -15.45 17.32
N VAL A 520 26.19 -14.29 17.17
CA VAL A 520 27.63 -14.14 17.42
C VAL A 520 27.96 -14.29 18.92
N GLN A 521 27.14 -13.76 19.82
CA GLN A 521 27.29 -13.99 21.26
C GLN A 521 27.13 -15.47 21.64
N LEU A 522 26.13 -16.16 21.06
CA LEU A 522 25.94 -17.60 21.27
C LEU A 522 27.12 -18.42 20.71
N ALA A 523 27.65 -18.04 19.54
CA ALA A 523 28.82 -18.70 18.95
C ALA A 523 30.13 -18.41 19.70
N GLU A 524 30.24 -17.29 20.43
CA GLU A 524 31.36 -17.00 21.32
C GLU A 524 31.22 -17.76 22.65
N ASP A 525 30.02 -17.86 23.22
CA ASP A 525 29.75 -18.65 24.44
C ASP A 525 29.96 -20.16 24.21
N GLU A 526 29.66 -20.68 23.02
CA GLU A 526 29.96 -22.08 22.64
C GLU A 526 31.47 -22.34 22.35
N ARG A 527 32.27 -21.29 22.12
CA ARG A 527 33.72 -21.39 21.86
C ARG A 527 34.60 -21.17 23.08
N VAL A 528 34.05 -20.90 24.26
CA VAL A 528 34.81 -20.90 25.51
C VAL A 528 34.72 -22.30 26.13
N PRO A 529 35.71 -23.20 25.93
CA PRO A 529 35.84 -24.35 26.80
C PRO A 529 36.11 -23.84 28.22
N GLU A 530 35.42 -24.40 29.21
CA GLU A 530 35.60 -24.11 30.63
C GLU A 530 37.08 -24.28 31.07
N HIS A 531 37.89 -23.24 30.92
CA HIS A 531 39.05 -23.05 31.77
C HIS A 531 38.70 -22.02 32.84
N ARG A 532 38.11 -22.54 33.93
CA ARG A 532 38.13 -21.89 35.25
C ARG A 532 39.58 -21.62 35.66
N ILE A 533 40.13 -20.48 35.25
CA ILE A 533 41.21 -19.84 36.00
C ILE A 533 40.54 -19.12 37.17
N ARG A 534 40.56 -19.76 38.34
CA ARG A 534 40.16 -19.15 39.61
C ARG A 534 41.08 -17.96 39.89
N TYR A 535 40.67 -16.75 39.52
CA TYR A 535 41.21 -15.53 40.12
C TYR A 535 40.68 -15.44 41.54
N GLY A 536 41.47 -15.96 42.49
CA GLY A 536 41.21 -15.79 43.92
C GLY A 536 41.20 -14.30 44.25
N SER A 537 40.08 -13.82 44.81
CA SER A 537 39.93 -12.46 45.31
C SER A 537 41.12 -12.08 46.22
N PRO A 538 41.72 -10.88 46.07
CA PRO A 538 42.83 -10.40 46.91
C PRO A 538 42.54 -10.43 48.41
N ALA A 539 41.26 -10.46 48.81
CA ALA A 539 40.83 -10.53 50.21
C ALA A 539 41.20 -11.87 50.89
N ARG A 540 41.24 -12.99 50.16
CA ARG A 540 41.59 -14.30 50.72
C ARG A 540 43.10 -14.56 50.84
N ARG A 541 43.94 -13.69 50.27
CA ARG A 541 45.41 -13.80 50.35
C ARG A 541 45.97 -13.21 51.66
N ARG A 542 45.27 -12.24 52.28
CA ARG A 542 45.65 -11.66 53.59
C ARG A 542 45.37 -12.58 54.77
N GLU A 543 44.26 -13.33 54.75
CA GLU A 543 43.92 -14.28 55.83
C GLU A 543 44.89 -15.48 55.92
N ARG A 544 45.47 -15.92 54.80
CA ARG A 544 46.45 -17.04 54.80
C ARG A 544 47.84 -16.65 55.31
N LEU A 545 48.22 -15.37 55.22
CA LEU A 545 49.53 -14.90 55.71
C LEU A 545 49.50 -14.59 57.22
N GLN A 546 48.36 -14.17 57.77
CA GLN A 546 48.22 -13.96 59.22
C GLN A 546 48.08 -15.25 60.05
N ARG A 547 47.66 -16.37 59.43
CA ARG A 547 47.65 -17.70 60.08
C ARG A 547 49.00 -18.43 60.07
N ARG A 548 50.02 -17.89 59.41
CA ARG A 548 51.39 -18.45 59.40
C ARG A 548 52.38 -17.72 60.33
N SER A 549 51.97 -16.67 61.02
CA SER A 549 52.80 -15.95 62.01
C SER A 549 52.39 -16.19 63.47
N ARG A 550 51.63 -17.26 63.74
CA ARG A 550 51.30 -17.76 65.10
C ARG A 550 51.44 -19.28 65.23
N LEU A 551 52.42 -19.85 64.53
CA LEU A 551 53.01 -21.17 64.81
C LEU A 551 54.52 -21.04 64.69
#